data_AF-A0A927HCU7-F1
#
_entry.id   AF-A0A927HCU7-F1
#
_cell.length_a   1.000
_cell.length_b   1.000
_cell.length_c   1.000
_cell.angle_alpha   90.00
_cell.angle_beta   90.00
_cell.angle_gamma   90.00
#
_symmetry.space_group_name_H-M   'P 1'
#
loop_
_entity.id
_entity.type
_entity.pdbx_description
1 polymer ?
#
loop_
_entity_poly.entity_id
_entity_poly.type
_entity_poly.pdbx_seq_one_letter_code
_entity_poly.pdbx_strand_id
1 'polypeptide(L)'
;MKLPKEELPLIPVEGVLSYEENLPYPYVHYSGRFGVFSAFQKNREGKIYFCSCQKQSLQVYISYANIGFDYLPKSVRANLRQMLADTIQFKKGICHVCNKAIPKFIPGKSKLNSTKFDSIYGNYIKVKQLEFGVSPSGFIYESGYLPIGMQAPLITEGNSNRLDEQSRFDLYRYCENIIREKVGYHLVGQKWSTEIKLLQIVKKLYPNYNVIHQYEIDHLRIDIYVEELNLAIEYQGEQHFKVIGFMGGKEGLNQRIKRDKEKAEICKYYNINLIYFTYKDKLSDTLVKNRINEHLKLSKSE
;
A
#
# COMPACT_ATOMS: atom_id res chain seq x y z
N MET A 1 -0.57 9.38 -6.51
CA MET A 1 0.50 10.27 -6.00
C MET A 1 1.85 9.89 -6.62
N LYS A 2 2.75 10.84 -6.94
CA LYS A 2 4.13 10.55 -7.39
C LYS A 2 5.11 10.88 -6.26
N LEU A 3 6.06 9.98 -5.98
CA LEU A 3 7.14 10.24 -5.04
C LEU A 3 8.21 11.14 -5.69
N PRO A 4 8.90 11.99 -4.92
CA PRO A 4 9.94 12.88 -5.45
C PRO A 4 11.07 12.05 -6.05
N LYS A 5 11.85 12.60 -7.00
CA LYS A 5 13.04 11.91 -7.53
C LYS A 5 14.24 12.09 -6.62
N GLU A 6 14.43 13.30 -6.12
CA GLU A 6 15.48 13.66 -5.18
C GLU A 6 15.26 12.99 -3.81
N GLU A 7 16.36 12.87 -3.06
CA GLU A 7 16.34 12.35 -1.70
C GLU A 7 15.95 13.47 -0.74
N LEU A 8 15.04 13.17 0.20
CA LEU A 8 14.56 14.13 1.18
C LEU A 8 15.54 14.20 2.36
N PRO A 9 15.65 15.36 3.04
CA PRO A 9 16.54 15.49 4.18
C PRO A 9 16.12 14.58 5.35
N LEU A 10 17.12 14.03 6.04
CA LEU A 10 16.91 13.24 7.24
C LEU A 10 16.40 14.11 8.40
N ILE A 11 15.55 13.55 9.23
CA ILE A 11 15.16 14.14 10.51
C ILE A 11 16.43 14.30 11.39
N PRO A 12 16.67 15.50 11.98
CA PRO A 12 17.75 15.71 12.95
C PRO A 12 17.60 14.81 14.18
N VAL A 13 18.70 14.55 14.88
CA VAL A 13 18.70 13.64 16.05
C VAL A 13 17.70 14.11 17.12
N GLU A 14 17.70 15.41 17.42
CA GLU A 14 16.81 16.06 18.41
C GLU A 14 15.39 16.35 17.88
N GLY A 15 15.17 16.20 16.57
CA GLY A 15 13.92 16.57 15.92
C GLY A 15 13.98 17.95 15.30
N VAL A 16 12.88 18.40 14.69
CA VAL A 16 12.83 19.69 14.00
C VAL A 16 11.41 20.23 13.92
N LEU A 17 11.27 21.54 14.15
CA LEU A 17 10.08 22.30 13.78
C LEU A 17 10.22 22.78 12.35
N SER A 18 9.31 22.38 11.47
CA SER A 18 9.28 22.84 10.08
C SER A 18 7.97 23.51 9.70
N TYR A 19 8.02 24.38 8.70
CA TYR A 19 6.86 24.96 8.06
C TYR A 19 6.60 24.28 6.72
N GLU A 20 5.40 23.75 6.54
CA GLU A 20 4.94 23.01 5.36
C GLU A 20 3.58 23.54 4.92
N GLU A 21 3.60 24.47 3.96
CA GLU A 21 2.43 25.25 3.51
C GLU A 21 1.24 24.41 2.99
N ASN A 22 1.50 23.18 2.55
CA ASN A 22 0.49 22.29 1.98
C ASN A 22 -0.37 21.58 3.03
N LEU A 23 -0.15 21.86 4.33
CA LEU A 23 -0.92 21.28 5.42
C LEU A 23 -1.86 22.31 6.06
N PRO A 24 -3.06 21.89 6.52
CA PRO A 24 -3.95 22.75 7.28
C PRO A 24 -3.34 23.29 8.59
N TYR A 25 -2.37 22.56 9.15
CA TYR A 25 -1.58 22.94 10.33
C TYR A 25 -0.09 22.87 9.91
N PRO A 26 0.44 23.97 9.35
CA PRO A 26 1.69 23.93 8.58
C PRO A 26 2.93 23.84 9.45
N TYR A 27 2.85 24.13 10.76
CA TYR A 27 3.99 23.96 11.66
C TYR A 27 4.06 22.51 12.15
N VAL A 28 4.92 21.73 11.51
CA VAL A 28 5.12 20.31 11.79
C VAL A 28 6.27 20.12 12.77
N HIS A 29 5.94 19.50 13.90
CA HIS A 29 6.88 19.09 14.94
C HIS A 29 7.29 17.64 14.66
N TYR A 30 8.42 17.45 14.00
CA TYR A 30 9.03 16.14 13.84
C TYR A 30 9.72 15.73 15.14
N SER A 31 9.40 14.55 15.66
CA SER A 31 10.20 13.93 16.72
C SER A 31 11.65 13.77 16.30
N GLY A 32 12.55 13.53 17.25
CA GLY A 32 13.91 13.10 16.96
C GLY A 32 14.01 11.88 16.04
N ARG A 33 15.21 11.62 15.51
CA ARG A 33 15.48 10.58 14.50
C ARG A 33 14.91 9.20 14.83
N PHE A 34 14.82 8.86 16.12
CA PHE A 34 14.32 7.57 16.60
C PHE A 34 12.83 7.60 17.01
N GLY A 35 12.22 8.78 17.06
CA GLY A 35 10.79 8.94 17.30
C GLY A 35 9.97 8.70 16.04
N VAL A 36 8.69 8.37 16.25
CA VAL A 36 7.76 8.01 15.17
C VAL A 36 6.58 8.95 15.03
N PHE A 37 6.26 9.72 16.07
CA PHE A 37 5.12 10.63 16.06
C PHE A 37 5.51 12.02 15.53
N SER A 38 4.54 12.70 14.92
CA SER A 38 4.66 14.11 14.57
C SER A 38 3.45 14.84 15.10
N ALA A 39 3.67 16.04 15.63
CA ALA A 39 2.60 16.93 16.05
C ALA A 39 2.54 18.15 15.12
N PHE A 40 1.45 18.90 15.20
CA PHE A 40 1.09 19.92 14.21
C PHE A 40 0.50 21.13 14.92
N GLN A 41 0.81 22.30 14.41
CA GLN A 41 0.39 23.57 15.01
C GLN A 41 -0.05 24.52 13.89
N LYS A 42 -1.14 25.27 14.12
CA LYS A 42 -1.71 26.16 13.08
C LYS A 42 -0.87 27.43 12.91
N ASN A 43 -0.50 28.04 14.03
CA ASN A 43 0.28 29.27 14.14
C ASN A 43 1.42 29.02 15.14
N ARG A 44 2.55 29.74 15.07
CA ARG A 44 3.72 29.52 15.96
C ARG A 44 3.42 29.59 17.46
N GLU A 45 2.41 30.34 17.86
CA GLU A 45 2.00 30.53 19.25
C GLU A 45 0.72 29.72 19.61
N GLY A 46 0.19 28.95 18.65
CA GLY A 46 -1.05 28.19 18.84
C GLY A 46 -0.86 26.93 19.66
N LYS A 47 -1.96 26.22 19.95
CA LYS A 47 -1.89 24.90 20.57
C LYS A 47 -1.31 23.86 19.60
N ILE A 48 -0.56 22.90 20.14
CA ILE A 48 -0.02 21.75 19.43
C ILE A 48 -1.04 20.63 19.46
N TYR A 49 -1.27 20.00 18.30
CA TYR A 49 -2.21 18.90 18.12
C TYR A 49 -1.54 17.71 17.45
N PHE A 50 -1.95 16.52 17.82
CA PHE A 50 -1.73 15.34 17.00
C PHE A 50 -2.89 15.18 16.02
N CYS A 51 -2.62 14.51 14.89
CA CYS A 51 -3.72 14.15 14.00
C CYS A 51 -4.57 13.06 14.66
N SER A 52 -5.89 13.19 14.58
CA SER A 52 -6.81 12.23 15.21
C SER A 52 -6.62 10.79 14.73
N CYS A 53 -6.04 10.59 13.54
CA CYS A 53 -5.69 9.25 13.03
C CYS A 53 -4.55 8.57 13.80
N GLN A 54 -3.89 9.26 14.73
CA GLN A 54 -2.81 8.74 15.57
C GLN A 54 -3.26 8.50 17.02
N LYS A 55 -4.53 8.79 17.34
CA LYS A 55 -5.04 8.76 18.73
C LYS A 55 -4.85 7.41 19.39
N GLN A 56 -5.31 6.33 18.76
CA GLN A 56 -5.17 4.98 19.30
C GLN A 56 -3.69 4.58 19.46
N SER A 57 -2.86 4.85 18.45
CA SER A 57 -1.42 4.58 18.52
C SER A 57 -0.74 5.29 19.69
N LEU A 58 -1.10 6.54 19.97
CA LEU A 58 -0.58 7.30 21.11
C LEU A 58 -1.06 6.72 22.44
N GLN A 59 -2.34 6.34 22.54
CA GLN A 59 -2.88 5.72 23.75
C GLN A 59 -2.18 4.39 24.06
N VAL A 60 -1.97 3.54 23.05
CA VAL A 60 -1.17 2.33 23.17
C VAL A 60 0.26 2.68 23.60
N TYR A 61 0.93 3.60 22.89
CA TYR A 61 2.31 3.96 23.24
C TYR A 61 2.44 4.45 24.69
N ILE A 62 1.58 5.34 25.16
CA ILE A 62 1.62 5.88 26.54
C ILE A 62 1.37 4.79 27.59
N SER A 63 0.47 3.85 27.28
CA SER A 63 0.11 2.77 28.19
C SER A 63 1.29 1.83 28.47
N TYR A 64 2.14 1.60 27.45
CA TYR A 64 3.24 0.63 27.51
C TYR A 64 4.63 1.26 27.48
N ALA A 65 4.74 2.57 27.28
CA ALA A 65 6.01 3.28 27.35
C ALA A 65 6.59 3.15 28.76
N ASN A 66 7.92 2.96 28.80
CA ASN A 66 8.68 3.02 30.03
C ASN A 66 8.86 4.48 30.45
N ILE A 67 7.78 5.07 30.95
CA ILE A 67 7.79 6.41 31.54
C ILE A 67 8.25 6.25 32.99
N GLY A 68 9.20 7.08 33.41
CA GLY A 68 9.92 7.01 34.69
C GLY A 68 9.03 7.12 35.94
N PHE A 69 8.21 6.11 36.17
CA PHE A 69 7.31 5.96 37.30
C PHE A 69 7.52 4.62 38.01
N ASP A 70 8.65 3.96 37.77
CA ASP A 70 8.90 2.60 38.25
C ASP A 70 8.92 2.48 39.77
N TYR A 71 9.20 3.58 40.47
CA TYR A 71 9.11 3.69 41.93
C TYR A 71 7.66 3.83 42.45
N LEU A 72 6.65 3.97 41.58
CA LEU A 72 5.25 4.10 41.97
C LEU A 72 4.49 2.77 41.86
N PRO A 73 3.45 2.55 42.71
CA PRO A 73 2.55 1.41 42.59
C PRO A 73 1.93 1.31 41.18
N LYS A 74 1.69 0.07 40.71
CA LYS A 74 1.13 -0.19 39.36
C LYS A 74 -0.20 0.55 39.13
N SER A 75 -1.07 0.62 40.14
CA SER A 75 -2.36 1.32 40.07
C SER A 75 -2.21 2.83 39.86
N VAL A 76 -1.27 3.45 40.58
CA VAL A 76 -0.96 4.89 40.43
C VAL A 76 -0.37 5.17 39.05
N ARG A 77 0.54 4.30 38.57
CA ARG A 77 1.10 4.41 37.21
C ARG A 77 0.03 4.38 36.13
N ALA A 78 -0.96 3.50 36.26
CA ALA A 78 -2.07 3.40 35.30
C ALA A 78 -2.88 4.70 35.25
N ASN A 79 -3.23 5.26 36.42
CA ASN A 79 -3.95 6.54 36.51
C ASN A 79 -3.15 7.71 35.89
N LEU A 80 -1.86 7.82 36.19
CA LEU A 80 -1.00 8.87 35.62
C LEU A 80 -0.87 8.78 34.09
N ARG A 81 -0.75 7.56 33.55
CA ARG A 81 -0.74 7.33 32.10
C ARG A 81 -2.05 7.75 31.45
N GLN A 82 -3.18 7.43 32.08
CA GLN A 82 -4.50 7.83 31.60
C GLN A 82 -4.64 9.36 31.58
N MET A 83 -4.27 10.03 32.68
CA MET A 83 -4.26 11.49 32.75
C MET A 83 -3.38 12.12 31.66
N LEU A 84 -2.19 11.58 31.42
CA LEU A 84 -1.31 12.04 30.34
C LEU A 84 -1.99 11.87 28.98
N ALA A 85 -2.57 10.70 28.69
CA ALA A 85 -3.26 10.44 27.44
C ALA A 85 -4.44 11.40 27.21
N ASP A 86 -5.17 11.75 28.27
CA ASP A 86 -6.33 12.65 28.20
C ASP A 86 -5.94 14.13 28.00
N THR A 87 -4.72 14.52 28.38
CA THR A 87 -4.22 15.88 28.15
C THR A 87 -3.83 16.15 26.68
N ILE A 88 -3.64 15.10 25.88
CA ILE A 88 -3.18 15.22 24.51
C ILE A 88 -4.31 15.73 23.61
N GLN A 89 -4.00 16.75 22.81
CA GLN A 89 -4.98 17.37 21.93
C GLN A 89 -4.95 16.77 20.53
N PHE A 90 -6.13 16.56 19.95
CA PHE A 90 -6.30 15.95 18.63
C PHE A 90 -7.12 16.83 17.68
N LYS A 91 -6.77 16.81 16.40
CA LYS A 91 -7.51 17.48 15.31
C LYS A 91 -7.57 16.55 14.10
N LYS A 92 -8.74 16.49 13.44
CA LYS A 92 -8.97 15.60 12.29
C LYS A 92 -8.29 16.13 11.05
N GLY A 93 -7.62 15.24 10.31
CA GLY A 93 -7.20 15.52 8.94
C GLY A 93 -6.04 16.49 8.79
N ILE A 94 -5.11 16.57 9.75
CA ILE A 94 -4.05 17.59 9.74
C ILE A 94 -2.66 17.06 9.35
N CYS A 95 -2.45 15.74 9.32
CA CYS A 95 -1.15 15.15 9.00
C CYS A 95 -0.90 14.99 7.51
N HIS A 96 0.34 14.63 7.13
CA HIS A 96 0.74 14.36 5.75
C HIS A 96 -0.16 13.31 5.08
N VAL A 97 -0.41 12.18 5.75
CA VAL A 97 -1.21 11.07 5.19
C VAL A 97 -2.66 11.50 4.91
N CYS A 98 -3.31 12.20 5.84
CA CYS A 98 -4.68 12.66 5.65
C CYS A 98 -4.83 13.68 4.51
N ASN A 99 -3.78 14.45 4.23
CA ASN A 99 -3.76 15.46 3.18
C ASN A 99 -3.05 14.98 1.91
N LYS A 100 -2.69 13.69 1.82
CA LYS A 100 -1.94 13.10 0.70
C LYS A 100 -0.65 13.87 0.35
N ALA A 101 -0.03 14.48 1.37
CA ALA A 101 1.18 15.28 1.25
C ALA A 101 2.43 14.44 1.55
N ILE A 102 3.58 14.89 1.05
CA ILE A 102 4.89 14.30 1.31
C ILE A 102 5.51 15.03 2.51
N PRO A 103 5.93 14.32 3.57
CA PRO A 103 6.68 14.94 4.67
C PRO A 103 7.98 15.56 4.15
N LYS A 104 8.31 16.77 4.60
CA LYS A 104 9.57 17.43 4.24
C LYS A 104 10.81 16.68 4.76
N PHE A 105 10.72 16.03 5.92
CA PHE A 105 11.83 15.28 6.52
C PHE A 105 11.51 13.79 6.66
N ILE A 106 12.55 12.97 6.51
CA ILE A 106 12.42 11.50 6.53
C ILE A 106 13.23 10.86 7.66
N PRO A 107 12.76 9.74 8.26
CA PRO A 107 13.48 9.07 9.35
C PRO A 107 14.77 8.35 8.91
N GLY A 108 14.98 8.20 7.60
CA GLY A 108 16.08 7.42 7.00
C GLY A 108 15.65 6.02 6.58
N LYS A 109 16.55 5.29 5.91
CA LYS A 109 16.27 3.94 5.39
C LYS A 109 16.17 2.93 6.52
N SER A 110 15.09 2.13 6.55
CA SER A 110 15.04 0.93 7.39
C SER A 110 15.94 -0.15 6.77
N LYS A 111 16.63 -0.95 7.61
CA LYS A 111 17.54 -2.03 7.16
C LYS A 111 16.81 -3.17 6.42
N LEU A 112 15.48 -3.22 6.46
CA LEU A 112 14.69 -4.34 5.94
C LEU A 112 13.91 -3.89 4.70
N ASN A 113 14.40 -4.21 3.50
CA ASN A 113 13.69 -4.05 2.21
C ASN A 113 12.96 -2.69 2.05
N SER A 114 13.67 -1.59 2.34
CA SER A 114 13.11 -0.24 2.33
C SER A 114 12.84 0.25 0.92
N THR A 115 11.56 0.27 0.56
CA THR A 115 11.12 0.94 -0.67
C THR A 115 11.31 2.45 -0.52
N LYS A 116 11.30 3.20 -1.63
CA LYS A 116 11.26 4.68 -1.55
C LYS A 116 10.05 5.20 -0.79
N PHE A 117 8.94 4.46 -0.80
CA PHE A 117 7.77 4.80 -0.03
C PHE A 117 8.05 4.63 1.48
N ASP A 118 8.66 3.51 1.86
CA ASP A 118 9.07 3.22 3.23
C ASP A 118 10.01 4.31 3.78
N SER A 119 11.01 4.74 3.00
CA SER A 119 11.92 5.78 3.44
C SER A 119 11.22 7.12 3.71
N ILE A 120 10.10 7.41 3.05
CA ILE A 120 9.35 8.67 3.19
C ILE A 120 8.30 8.58 4.29
N TYR A 121 7.51 7.50 4.30
CA TYR A 121 6.37 7.32 5.19
C TYR A 121 6.64 6.40 6.37
N GLY A 122 7.88 5.93 6.57
CA GLY A 122 8.24 4.94 7.59
C GLY A 122 7.76 5.26 8.99
N ASN A 123 7.77 6.54 9.40
CA ASN A 123 7.21 6.94 10.69
C ASN A 123 5.69 6.74 10.77
N TYR A 124 4.94 7.04 9.70
CA TYR A 124 3.51 6.74 9.64
C TYR A 124 3.20 5.24 9.64
N ILE A 125 4.06 4.43 9.00
CA ILE A 125 3.94 2.97 9.01
C ILE A 125 4.13 2.44 10.44
N LYS A 126 5.17 2.91 11.15
CA LYS A 126 5.43 2.56 12.56
C LYS A 126 4.32 3.02 13.50
N VAL A 127 3.77 4.21 13.29
CA VAL A 127 2.59 4.69 14.04
C VAL A 127 1.39 3.77 13.81
N LYS A 128 1.23 3.24 12.58
CA LYS A 128 0.18 2.28 12.27
C LYS A 128 0.41 0.91 12.94
N GLN A 129 1.66 0.46 13.08
CA GLN A 129 1.97 -0.74 13.88
C GLN A 129 1.56 -0.58 15.35
N LEU A 130 1.85 0.59 15.94
CA LEU A 130 1.43 0.91 17.31
C LEU A 130 -0.10 0.94 17.45
N GLU A 131 -0.82 1.34 16.41
CA GLU A 131 -2.30 1.28 16.40
C GLU A 131 -2.80 -0.14 16.61
N PHE A 132 -2.11 -1.12 16.03
CA PHE A 132 -2.38 -2.55 16.17
C PHE A 132 -1.74 -3.19 17.41
N GLY A 133 -1.30 -2.37 18.37
CA GLY A 133 -0.77 -2.89 19.64
C GLY A 133 0.64 -3.47 19.53
N VAL A 134 1.42 -3.14 18.49
CA VAL A 134 2.77 -3.69 18.31
C VAL A 134 3.81 -2.58 18.17
N SER A 135 4.90 -2.69 18.92
CA SER A 135 6.01 -1.73 18.85
C SER A 135 6.76 -1.81 17.51
N PRO A 136 7.48 -0.76 17.09
CA PRO A 136 8.31 -0.82 15.89
C PRO A 136 9.39 -1.93 15.92
N SER A 137 9.80 -2.39 17.12
CA SER A 137 10.74 -3.49 17.28
C SER A 137 10.07 -4.88 17.28
N GLY A 138 8.74 -4.94 17.29
CA GLY A 138 7.95 -6.17 17.21
C GLY A 138 7.41 -6.67 18.55
N PHE A 139 7.55 -5.92 19.64
CA PHE A 139 6.94 -6.30 20.93
C PHE A 139 5.44 -6.13 20.88
N ILE A 140 4.72 -7.13 21.36
CA ILE A 140 3.26 -7.12 21.44
C ILE A 140 2.88 -6.45 22.75
N TYR A 141 2.25 -5.28 22.65
CA TYR A 141 1.66 -4.56 23.76
C TYR A 141 0.22 -5.02 24.00
N GLU A 142 -0.58 -5.09 22.95
CA GLU A 142 -1.99 -5.47 23.01
C GLU A 142 -2.37 -6.29 21.78
N SER A 143 -2.53 -7.60 21.95
CA SER A 143 -2.85 -8.51 20.84
C SER A 143 -4.28 -8.34 20.34
N GLY A 144 -5.20 -7.80 21.17
CA GLY A 144 -6.59 -7.57 20.79
C GLY A 144 -6.79 -6.59 19.65
N TYR A 145 -5.79 -5.76 19.35
CA TYR A 145 -5.84 -4.83 18.21
C TYR A 145 -5.30 -5.43 16.91
N LEU A 146 -4.69 -6.62 16.92
CA LEU A 146 -4.19 -7.24 15.69
C LEU A 146 -5.33 -7.63 14.75
N PRO A 147 -5.15 -7.54 13.42
CA PRO A 147 -6.14 -8.04 12.46
C PRO A 147 -6.45 -9.53 12.69
N ILE A 148 -7.71 -9.95 12.56
CA ILE A 148 -8.17 -11.33 12.83
C ILE A 148 -7.32 -12.39 12.12
N GLY A 149 -7.01 -12.18 10.83
CA GLY A 149 -6.18 -13.10 10.04
C GLY A 149 -4.71 -13.18 10.50
N MET A 150 -4.25 -12.23 11.30
CA MET A 150 -2.94 -12.25 11.93
C MET A 150 -2.98 -12.85 13.35
N GLN A 151 -4.13 -12.90 14.04
CA GLN A 151 -4.15 -13.43 15.42
C GLN A 151 -3.83 -14.94 15.50
N ALA A 152 -4.23 -15.74 14.50
CA ALA A 152 -4.06 -17.20 14.53
C ALA A 152 -2.61 -17.70 14.32
N PRO A 153 -1.79 -17.17 13.38
CA PRO A 153 -0.40 -17.61 13.20
C PRO A 153 0.62 -16.93 14.13
N LEU A 154 0.26 -15.79 14.76
CA LEU A 154 1.18 -15.00 15.61
C LEU A 154 1.28 -15.50 17.06
N ILE A 155 0.29 -16.26 17.52
CA ILE A 155 0.33 -16.91 18.83
C ILE A 155 0.98 -18.29 18.65
N THR A 156 2.25 -18.31 18.23
CA THR A 156 3.04 -19.54 18.21
C THR A 156 3.94 -19.59 19.44
N GLU A 157 3.93 -20.77 20.06
CA GLU A 157 4.54 -21.19 21.32
C GLU A 157 5.92 -20.56 21.59
N GLY A 158 5.96 -19.53 22.44
CA GLY A 158 7.21 -18.92 22.87
C GLY A 158 6.99 -17.76 23.83
N ASN A 159 7.56 -17.86 25.01
CA ASN A 159 7.33 -17.00 26.18
C ASN A 159 7.92 -15.56 26.04
N SER A 160 7.83 -14.92 24.86
CA SER A 160 8.63 -13.74 24.52
C SER A 160 7.86 -12.43 24.23
N ASN A 161 6.52 -12.41 24.28
CA ASN A 161 5.68 -11.21 23.98
C ASN A 161 6.16 -10.42 22.75
N ARG A 162 6.63 -11.11 21.72
CA ARG A 162 7.26 -10.51 20.56
C ARG A 162 6.93 -11.33 19.31
N LEU A 163 6.66 -10.63 18.21
CA LEU A 163 6.51 -11.24 16.90
C LEU A 163 7.84 -11.85 16.44
N ASP A 164 7.78 -13.03 15.83
CA ASP A 164 8.89 -13.56 15.05
C ASP A 164 9.19 -12.66 13.83
N GLU A 165 10.29 -12.96 13.14
CA GLU A 165 10.77 -12.11 12.05
C GLU A 165 9.79 -12.02 10.87
N GLN A 166 9.19 -13.15 10.47
CA GLN A 166 8.27 -13.22 9.32
C GLN A 166 6.99 -12.46 9.65
N SER A 167 6.43 -12.74 10.81
CA SER A 167 5.28 -12.05 11.39
C SER A 167 5.45 -10.53 11.50
N ARG A 168 6.62 -10.09 11.96
CA ARG A 168 6.96 -8.66 12.02
C ARG A 168 7.02 -8.05 10.63
N PHE A 169 7.58 -8.76 9.65
CA PHE A 169 7.61 -8.31 8.26
C PHE A 169 6.20 -8.20 7.67
N ASP A 170 5.34 -9.19 7.88
CA ASP A 170 3.98 -9.22 7.35
C ASP A 170 3.11 -8.11 7.95
N LEU A 171 3.20 -7.89 9.27
CA LEU A 171 2.54 -6.75 9.91
C LEU A 171 3.05 -5.42 9.36
N TYR A 172 4.36 -5.28 9.16
CA TYR A 172 4.94 -4.07 8.59
C TYR A 172 4.41 -3.81 7.17
N ARG A 173 4.35 -4.84 6.32
CA ARG A 173 3.81 -4.75 4.97
C ARG A 173 2.33 -4.43 4.94
N TYR A 174 1.56 -5.01 5.84
CA TYR A 174 0.15 -4.68 6.01
C TYR A 174 -0.04 -3.20 6.39
N CYS A 175 0.73 -2.71 7.37
CA CYS A 175 0.73 -1.31 7.76
C CYS A 175 1.15 -0.38 6.60
N GLU A 176 2.20 -0.74 5.87
CA GLU A 176 2.67 0.00 4.69
C GLU A 176 1.56 0.11 3.65
N ASN A 177 0.84 -0.98 3.36
CA ASN A 177 -0.25 -1.00 2.40
C ASN A 177 -1.43 -0.10 2.80
N ILE A 178 -1.78 -0.04 4.08
CA ILE A 178 -2.79 0.90 4.57
C ILE A 178 -2.35 2.35 4.33
N ILE A 179 -1.08 2.68 4.58
CA ILE A 179 -0.57 4.04 4.34
C ILE A 179 -0.52 4.35 2.84
N ARG A 180 -0.10 3.39 2.00
CA ARG A 180 -0.08 3.51 0.54
C ARG A 180 -1.48 3.81 -0.01
N GLU A 181 -2.47 3.04 0.40
CA GLU A 181 -3.87 3.25 0.00
C GLU A 181 -4.36 4.65 0.39
N LYS A 182 -4.15 5.07 1.64
CA LYS A 182 -4.57 6.39 2.14
C LYS A 182 -4.00 7.55 1.33
N VAL A 183 -2.75 7.44 0.87
CA VAL A 183 -2.11 8.48 0.05
C VAL A 183 -2.31 8.28 -1.46
N GLY A 184 -3.05 7.25 -1.88
CA GLY A 184 -3.30 6.95 -3.29
C GLY A 184 -2.03 6.49 -4.02
N TYR A 185 -1.31 5.55 -3.41
CA TYR A 185 -0.12 4.90 -3.95
C TYR A 185 -0.37 3.38 -4.12
N HIS A 186 0.35 2.74 -5.03
CA HIS A 186 0.20 1.30 -5.28
C HIS A 186 0.63 0.48 -4.06
N LEU A 187 -0.03 -0.65 -3.79
CA LEU A 187 0.33 -1.54 -2.68
C LEU A 187 1.65 -2.30 -2.97
N VAL A 188 2.36 -2.71 -1.92
CA VAL A 188 3.45 -3.70 -1.99
C VAL A 188 2.85 -5.09 -2.09
N GLY A 189 3.48 -5.99 -2.85
CA GLY A 189 2.98 -7.36 -3.04
C GLY A 189 1.87 -7.45 -4.08
N GLN A 190 1.13 -6.36 -4.30
CA GLN A 190 0.58 -6.09 -5.63
C GLN A 190 1.76 -5.82 -6.57
N LYS A 191 2.29 -6.90 -7.19
CA LYS A 191 2.51 -6.76 -8.62
C LYS A 191 1.17 -6.30 -9.14
N TRP A 192 1.08 -5.07 -9.65
CA TRP A 192 0.16 -4.91 -10.75
C TRP A 192 0.67 -5.93 -11.76
N SER A 193 0.03 -7.12 -11.87
CA SER A 193 0.13 -7.79 -13.15
C SER A 193 -0.29 -6.71 -14.14
N THR A 194 0.50 -6.51 -15.19
CA THR A 194 0.21 -5.43 -16.11
C THR A 194 -1.22 -5.54 -16.67
N GLU A 195 -1.80 -6.74 -16.62
CA GLU A 195 -3.22 -7.08 -16.66
C GLU A 195 -4.12 -6.22 -15.73
N ILE A 196 -3.89 -6.13 -14.42
CA ILE A 196 -4.68 -5.25 -13.52
C ILE A 196 -4.52 -3.77 -13.91
N LYS A 197 -3.34 -3.38 -14.43
CA LYS A 197 -3.11 -2.01 -14.89
C LYS A 197 -3.94 -1.73 -16.15
N LEU A 198 -3.97 -2.69 -17.06
CA LEU A 198 -4.78 -2.66 -18.26
C LEU A 198 -6.28 -2.62 -17.91
N LEU A 199 -6.74 -3.45 -16.98
CA LEU A 199 -8.12 -3.49 -16.49
C LEU A 199 -8.58 -2.11 -16.00
N GLN A 200 -7.77 -1.44 -15.19
CA GLN A 200 -8.12 -0.10 -14.67
C GLN A 200 -8.17 0.95 -15.78
N ILE A 201 -7.27 0.89 -16.76
CA ILE A 201 -7.31 1.79 -17.91
C ILE A 201 -8.60 1.54 -18.72
N VAL A 202 -8.96 0.28 -18.98
CA VAL A 202 -10.17 -0.08 -19.72
C VAL A 202 -11.43 0.40 -18.98
N LYS A 203 -11.56 0.11 -17.68
CA LYS A 203 -12.67 0.60 -16.84
C LYS A 203 -12.78 2.13 -16.84
N LYS A 204 -11.65 2.83 -16.85
CA LYS A 204 -11.62 4.30 -16.92
C LYS A 204 -12.06 4.83 -18.30
N LEU A 205 -11.67 4.15 -19.39
CA LEU A 205 -12.03 4.55 -20.75
C LEU A 205 -13.50 4.29 -21.08
N TYR A 206 -14.08 3.24 -20.48
CA TYR A 206 -15.45 2.81 -20.70
C TYR A 206 -16.22 2.69 -19.37
N PRO A 207 -16.47 3.81 -18.67
CA PRO A 207 -17.05 3.80 -17.32
C PRO A 207 -18.50 3.29 -17.27
N ASN A 208 -19.22 3.33 -18.40
CA ASN A 208 -20.60 2.90 -18.51
C ASN A 208 -20.74 1.48 -19.08
N TYR A 209 -19.63 0.77 -19.31
CA TYR A 209 -19.62 -0.55 -19.92
C TYR A 209 -19.39 -1.64 -18.88
N ASN A 210 -19.93 -2.83 -19.12
CA ASN A 210 -19.66 -4.00 -18.30
C ASN A 210 -18.29 -4.60 -18.64
N VAL A 211 -17.30 -4.27 -17.80
CA VAL A 211 -15.92 -4.75 -17.91
C VAL A 211 -15.67 -5.86 -16.89
N ILE A 212 -15.67 -7.09 -17.38
CA ILE A 212 -15.49 -8.31 -16.58
C ILE A 212 -14.00 -8.66 -16.53
N HIS A 213 -13.48 -8.89 -15.33
CA HIS A 213 -12.13 -9.40 -15.11
C HIS A 213 -12.21 -10.92 -14.97
N GLN A 214 -11.27 -11.65 -15.58
CA GLN A 214 -11.21 -13.11 -15.52
C GLN A 214 -12.47 -13.79 -16.07
N TYR A 215 -12.92 -13.34 -17.25
CA TYR A 215 -14.09 -13.88 -17.93
C TYR A 215 -13.85 -15.34 -18.34
N GLU A 216 -14.72 -16.24 -17.89
CA GLU A 216 -14.61 -17.67 -18.21
C GLU A 216 -15.21 -17.93 -19.59
N ILE A 217 -14.45 -18.65 -20.44
CA ILE A 217 -14.88 -19.04 -21.77
C ILE A 217 -14.51 -20.50 -22.01
N ASP A 218 -15.53 -21.35 -22.12
CA ASP A 218 -15.42 -22.80 -22.05
C ASP A 218 -14.60 -23.26 -20.83
N HIS A 219 -13.39 -23.79 -21.06
CA HIS A 219 -12.45 -24.27 -20.05
C HIS A 219 -11.24 -23.34 -19.88
N LEU A 220 -11.25 -22.19 -20.56
CA LEU A 220 -10.22 -21.16 -20.50
C LEU A 220 -10.76 -19.89 -19.85
N ARG A 221 -9.86 -18.95 -19.63
CA ARG A 221 -10.16 -17.68 -18.97
C ARG A 221 -9.52 -16.55 -19.75
N ILE A 222 -10.30 -15.52 -20.00
CA ILE A 222 -9.88 -14.27 -20.63
C ILE A 222 -9.55 -13.26 -19.53
N ASP A 223 -8.42 -12.56 -19.66
CA ASP A 223 -8.01 -11.56 -18.68
C ASP A 223 -9.09 -10.48 -18.48
N ILE A 224 -9.54 -9.83 -19.56
CA ILE A 224 -10.55 -8.78 -19.51
C ILE A 224 -11.54 -8.96 -20.67
N TYR A 225 -12.83 -8.88 -20.39
CA TYR A 225 -13.88 -8.89 -21.39
C TYR A 225 -14.77 -7.64 -21.25
N VAL A 226 -15.08 -7.00 -22.36
CA VAL A 226 -15.95 -5.82 -22.43
C VAL A 226 -17.17 -6.18 -23.27
N GLU A 227 -18.32 -6.36 -22.62
CA GLU A 227 -19.53 -6.92 -23.24
C GLU A 227 -20.05 -6.08 -24.40
N GLU A 228 -20.16 -4.76 -24.20
CA GLU A 228 -20.75 -3.84 -25.18
C GLU A 228 -19.87 -3.68 -26.44
N LEU A 229 -18.59 -4.03 -26.35
CA LEU A 229 -17.68 -4.05 -27.49
C LEU A 229 -17.52 -5.46 -28.08
N ASN A 230 -18.09 -6.48 -27.43
CA ASN A 230 -17.83 -7.89 -27.71
C ASN A 230 -16.32 -8.15 -27.88
N LEU A 231 -15.54 -7.69 -26.89
CA LEU A 231 -14.09 -7.56 -26.98
C LEU A 231 -13.40 -8.21 -25.78
N ALA A 232 -12.59 -9.21 -26.09
CA ALA A 232 -11.61 -9.83 -25.21
C ALA A 232 -10.26 -9.09 -25.31
N ILE A 233 -9.62 -8.88 -24.17
CA ILE A 233 -8.32 -8.21 -24.04
C ILE A 233 -7.42 -9.08 -23.16
N GLU A 234 -6.26 -9.46 -23.70
CA GLU A 234 -5.27 -10.31 -23.04
C GLU A 234 -3.95 -9.56 -22.84
N TYR A 235 -3.29 -9.77 -21.69
CA TYR A 235 -1.96 -9.26 -21.43
C TYR A 235 -0.90 -10.37 -21.38
N GLN A 236 0.04 -10.33 -22.32
CA GLN A 236 1.09 -11.31 -22.51
C GLN A 236 2.41 -10.81 -21.90
N GLY A 237 2.77 -11.32 -20.72
CA GLY A 237 4.05 -11.01 -20.07
C GLY A 237 5.27 -11.65 -20.75
N GLU A 238 6.49 -11.32 -20.31
CA GLU A 238 7.75 -11.88 -20.87
C GLU A 238 7.80 -13.41 -20.88
N GLN A 239 7.10 -14.05 -19.93
CA GLN A 239 6.99 -15.50 -19.81
C GLN A 239 6.30 -16.21 -20.99
N HIS A 240 5.59 -15.48 -21.85
CA HIS A 240 5.02 -16.00 -23.10
C HIS A 240 6.07 -16.07 -24.24
N PHE A 241 7.21 -15.40 -24.08
CA PHE A 241 8.22 -15.26 -25.13
C PHE A 241 9.59 -15.85 -24.74
N LYS A 242 9.82 -16.11 -23.45
CA LYS A 242 11.08 -16.63 -22.93
C LYS A 242 10.87 -17.91 -22.11
N VAL A 243 11.84 -18.80 -22.20
CA VAL A 243 11.92 -20.00 -21.37
C VAL A 243 12.25 -19.58 -19.92
N ILE A 244 11.44 -20.00 -18.96
CA ILE A 244 11.63 -19.71 -17.53
C ILE A 244 11.76 -21.04 -16.79
N GLY A 245 12.93 -21.29 -16.19
CA GLY A 245 13.29 -22.58 -15.58
C GLY A 245 12.32 -23.07 -14.50
N PHE A 246 11.88 -22.19 -13.59
CA PHE A 246 10.93 -22.54 -12.53
C PHE A 246 9.46 -22.67 -13.01
N MET A 247 9.16 -22.35 -14.28
CA MET A 247 7.81 -22.47 -14.87
C MET A 247 7.78 -23.55 -15.97
N GLY A 248 8.49 -24.66 -15.75
CA GLY A 248 8.48 -25.85 -16.61
C GLY A 248 9.39 -25.77 -17.85
N GLY A 249 10.32 -24.81 -17.91
CA GLY A 249 11.29 -24.72 -19.00
C GLY A 249 10.65 -24.61 -20.39
N LYS A 250 11.19 -25.36 -21.37
CA LYS A 250 10.76 -25.33 -22.78
C LYS A 250 9.36 -25.93 -22.97
N GLU A 251 9.01 -26.94 -22.19
CA GLU A 251 7.69 -27.58 -22.21
C GLU A 251 6.61 -26.63 -21.69
N GLY A 252 6.89 -25.91 -20.60
CA GLY A 252 5.99 -24.90 -20.06
C GLY A 252 5.71 -23.76 -21.05
N LEU A 253 6.71 -23.37 -21.88
CA LEU A 253 6.51 -22.38 -22.94
C LEU A 253 5.59 -22.89 -24.05
N ASN A 254 5.80 -24.14 -24.50
CA ASN A 254 4.95 -24.75 -25.54
C ASN A 254 3.49 -24.90 -25.09
N GLN A 255 3.25 -25.25 -23.82
CA GLN A 255 1.90 -25.31 -23.26
C GLN A 255 1.23 -23.94 -23.25
N ARG A 256 1.95 -22.87 -22.89
CA ARG A 256 1.41 -21.49 -22.93
C ARG A 256 1.02 -21.09 -24.36
N ILE A 257 1.90 -21.34 -25.34
CA ILE A 257 1.62 -21.07 -26.77
C ILE A 257 0.40 -21.85 -27.25
N LYS A 258 0.25 -23.12 -26.85
CA LYS A 258 -0.92 -23.94 -27.23
C LYS A 258 -2.22 -23.34 -26.67
N ARG A 259 -2.22 -22.94 -25.39
CA ARG A 259 -3.37 -22.31 -24.74
C ARG A 259 -3.71 -20.96 -25.38
N ASP A 260 -2.73 -20.15 -25.75
CA ASP A 260 -2.97 -18.86 -26.41
C ASP A 260 -3.61 -19.05 -27.80
N LYS A 261 -3.21 -20.09 -28.55
CA LYS A 261 -3.85 -20.45 -29.82
C LYS A 261 -5.29 -20.92 -29.63
N GLU A 262 -5.52 -21.79 -28.66
CA GLU A 262 -6.85 -22.30 -28.34
C GLU A 262 -7.81 -21.17 -27.90
N LYS A 263 -7.33 -20.22 -27.08
CA LYS A 263 -8.10 -19.01 -26.74
C LYS A 263 -8.51 -18.23 -28.00
N ALA A 264 -7.59 -18.04 -28.95
CA ALA A 264 -7.88 -17.31 -30.18
C ALA A 264 -8.93 -18.03 -31.05
N GLU A 265 -8.85 -19.35 -31.15
CA GLU A 265 -9.82 -20.18 -31.86
C GLU A 265 -11.21 -20.12 -31.22
N ILE A 266 -11.28 -20.22 -29.89
CA ILE A 266 -12.53 -20.12 -29.13
C ILE A 266 -13.15 -18.71 -29.28
N CYS A 267 -12.36 -17.65 -29.14
CA CYS A 267 -12.86 -16.29 -29.34
C CYS A 267 -13.42 -16.11 -30.76
N LYS A 268 -12.71 -16.63 -31.78
CA LYS A 268 -13.19 -16.60 -33.16
C LYS A 268 -14.49 -17.38 -33.34
N TYR A 269 -14.62 -18.55 -32.72
CA TYR A 269 -15.83 -19.37 -32.78
C TYR A 269 -17.06 -18.64 -32.20
N TYR A 270 -16.89 -17.96 -31.06
CA TYR A 270 -17.95 -17.15 -30.43
C TYR A 270 -18.08 -15.74 -31.04
N ASN A 271 -17.36 -15.44 -32.13
CA ASN A 271 -17.32 -14.13 -32.77
C ASN A 271 -16.94 -12.99 -31.82
N ILE A 272 -16.06 -13.26 -30.85
CA ILE A 272 -15.52 -12.29 -29.90
C ILE A 272 -14.22 -11.71 -30.48
N ASN A 273 -14.13 -10.38 -30.55
CA ASN A 273 -12.90 -9.71 -30.96
C ASN A 273 -11.82 -9.93 -29.90
N LEU A 274 -10.58 -10.23 -30.30
CA LEU A 274 -9.50 -10.50 -29.35
C LEU A 274 -8.28 -9.61 -29.63
N ILE A 275 -7.89 -8.82 -28.65
CA ILE A 275 -6.69 -7.98 -28.72
C ILE A 275 -5.66 -8.36 -27.67
N TYR A 276 -4.39 -8.18 -28.04
CA TYR A 276 -3.25 -8.47 -27.17
C TYR A 276 -2.48 -7.20 -26.82
N PHE A 277 -2.08 -7.13 -25.55
CA PHE A 277 -1.03 -6.25 -25.06
C PHE A 277 0.13 -7.11 -24.58
N THR A 278 1.36 -6.61 -24.68
CA THR A 278 2.57 -7.35 -24.33
C THR A 278 3.43 -6.57 -23.35
N TYR A 279 4.42 -7.24 -22.75
CA TYR A 279 5.44 -6.58 -21.91
C TYR A 279 6.23 -5.46 -22.57
N LYS A 280 6.24 -5.39 -23.91
CA LYS A 280 6.87 -4.30 -24.65
C LYS A 280 6.01 -3.04 -24.67
N ASP A 281 4.72 -3.16 -24.37
CA ASP A 281 3.79 -2.04 -24.36
C ASP A 281 3.91 -1.23 -23.07
N LYS A 282 4.32 0.03 -23.21
CA LYS A 282 4.26 1.01 -22.11
C LYS A 282 2.81 1.48 -21.95
N LEU A 283 2.00 0.71 -21.20
CA LEU A 283 0.58 1.01 -21.01
C LEU A 283 0.32 2.45 -20.54
N SER A 284 -0.45 3.19 -21.35
CA SER A 284 -1.04 4.50 -21.08
C SER A 284 -2.47 4.53 -21.59
N ASP A 285 -3.29 5.44 -21.05
CA ASP A 285 -4.69 5.64 -21.48
C ASP A 285 -4.80 5.86 -22.99
N THR A 286 -3.88 6.65 -23.57
CA THR A 286 -3.82 6.94 -25.00
C THR A 286 -3.51 5.70 -25.85
N LEU A 287 -2.51 4.90 -25.46
CA LEU A 287 -2.12 3.70 -26.19
C LEU A 287 -3.26 2.68 -26.20
N VAL A 288 -3.84 2.41 -25.03
CA VAL A 288 -4.93 1.44 -24.89
C VAL A 288 -6.14 1.87 -25.71
N LYS A 289 -6.53 3.15 -25.60
CA LYS A 289 -7.65 3.71 -26.36
C LYS A 289 -7.44 3.62 -27.88
N ASN A 290 -6.26 4.00 -28.36
CA ASN A 290 -5.96 3.97 -29.79
C ASN A 290 -5.99 2.56 -30.34
N ARG A 291 -5.35 1.60 -29.66
CA ARG A 291 -5.32 0.20 -30.10
C ARG A 291 -6.72 -0.42 -30.13
N ILE A 292 -7.54 -0.19 -29.10
CA ILE A 292 -8.93 -0.67 -29.09
C ILE A 292 -9.71 -0.05 -30.27
N ASN A 293 -9.59 1.26 -30.49
CA ASN A 293 -10.31 1.93 -31.56
C ASN A 293 -9.86 1.49 -32.96
N GLU A 294 -8.57 1.29 -33.18
CA GLU A 294 -8.03 0.78 -34.45
C GLU A 294 -8.55 -0.62 -34.74
N HIS A 295 -8.56 -1.50 -33.73
CA HIS A 295 -9.06 -2.86 -33.88
C HIS A 295 -10.56 -2.89 -34.19
N LEU A 296 -11.37 -2.10 -33.47
CA LEU A 296 -12.82 -2.02 -33.70
C LEU A 296 -13.19 -1.35 -35.04
N LYS A 297 -12.28 -0.58 -35.65
CA LYS A 297 -12.48 -0.05 -37.01
C LYS A 297 -12.25 -1.14 -38.05
N LEU A 298 -11.18 -1.93 -37.89
CA LEU A 298 -10.85 -3.02 -38.80
C LEU A 298 -11.94 -4.10 -38.82
N SER A 299 -12.51 -4.42 -37.65
CA SER A 299 -13.60 -5.41 -37.52
C SER A 299 -14.96 -4.96 -38.08
N LYS A 300 -15.11 -3.69 -38.50
CA LYS A 300 -16.33 -3.16 -39.15
C LYS A 300 -16.22 -3.08 -40.67
N SER A 301 -15.04 -3.36 -41.21
CA SER A 301 -14.71 -3.30 -42.64
C SER A 301 -14.55 -4.69 -43.29
N GLU A 302 -14.77 -5.76 -42.53
CA GLU A 302 -14.89 -7.16 -42.97
C GLU A 302 -16.36 -7.60 -42.89
#